data_AF-A0A917E5R3-F1
#
_entry.id   AF-A0A917E5R3-F1
#
_cell.length_a   1.000
_cell.length_b   1.000
_cell.length_c   1.000
_cell.angle_alpha   90.00
_cell.angle_beta   90.00
_cell.angle_gamma   90.00
#
_symmetry.space_group_name_H-M   'P 1'
#
loop_
_entity.id
_entity.type
_entity.pdbx_description
1 polymer ?
#
loop_
_entity_poly.entity_id
_entity_poly.type
_entity_poly.pdbx_seq_one_letter_code
_entity_poly.pdbx_strand_id
1 'polypeptide(L)'
;MEILTTTLTKNVSCIKTDKQSRSLGDLLCLLFEPFFSNGSYGYRPGRSAQQAIRKVKTYAGQGYGHAVEIDLSKYFDTLNQSFF
;
A
#
# COMPACT_ATOMS: atom_id res chain seq x y z
N MET A 1 -6.82 -2.68 -21.31
CA MET A 1 -6.51 -1.61 -20.33
C MET A 1 -7.38 -1.68 -19.06
N GLU A 2 -8.49 -2.43 -19.06
CA GLU A 2 -9.35 -2.62 -17.88
C GLU A 2 -8.85 -3.66 -16.86
N ILE A 3 -8.00 -4.60 -17.29
CA ILE A 3 -7.53 -5.71 -16.44
C ILE A 3 -6.58 -5.21 -15.33
N LEU A 4 -5.76 -4.20 -15.60
CA LEU A 4 -4.84 -3.61 -14.61
C LEU A 4 -5.55 -2.79 -13.51
N THR A 5 -6.72 -2.23 -13.82
CA THR A 5 -7.50 -1.41 -12.86
C THR A 5 -8.24 -2.25 -11.83
N THR A 6 -8.61 -3.49 -12.14
CA THR A 6 -9.40 -4.35 -11.23
C THR A 6 -8.51 -5.20 -10.31
N THR A 7 -7.25 -5.45 -10.67
CA THR A 7 -6.33 -6.22 -9.81
C THR A 7 -5.71 -5.35 -8.71
N LEU A 8 -5.42 -4.08 -8.99
CA LEU A 8 -4.87 -3.13 -8.00
C LEU A 8 -5.84 -2.76 -6.86
N THR A 9 -7.14 -3.00 -7.03
CA THR A 9 -8.16 -2.72 -5.99
C THR A 9 -8.38 -3.87 -5.03
N LYS A 10 -7.87 -5.09 -5.30
CA LYS A 10 -8.20 -6.29 -4.50
C LYS A 10 -7.45 -6.44 -3.18
N ASN A 11 -6.36 -5.71 -2.95
CA ASN A 11 -5.55 -5.86 -1.73
C ASN A 11 -5.60 -4.63 -0.79
N VAL A 12 -6.77 -3.99 -0.69
CA VAL A 12 -7.03 -2.96 0.32
C VAL A 12 -7.80 -3.56 1.51
N SER A 13 -7.28 -4.60 2.16
CA SER A 13 -7.69 -4.93 3.52
C SER A 13 -6.99 -4.02 4.51
N CYS A 14 -7.70 -2.99 4.98
CA CYS A 14 -7.37 -2.36 6.25
C CYS A 14 -7.03 -3.49 7.23
N ILE A 15 -5.96 -3.30 8.01
CA ILE A 15 -5.82 -4.05 9.26
C ILE A 15 -7.23 -3.98 9.86
N LYS A 16 -7.87 -5.14 10.00
CA LYS A 16 -9.11 -5.28 10.75
C LYS A 16 -8.75 -4.82 12.16
N THR A 17 -8.83 -3.52 12.42
CA THR A 17 -8.63 -2.99 13.75
C THR A 17 -9.96 -3.19 14.44
N ASP A 18 -10.09 -4.37 15.03
CA ASP A 18 -11.08 -4.68 16.03
C ASP A 18 -10.87 -3.70 17.20
N LYS A 19 -11.54 -2.55 17.13
CA LYS A 19 -11.98 -1.62 18.19
C LYS A 19 -11.09 -1.31 19.42
N GLN A 20 -9.79 -1.60 19.51
CA GLN A 20 -9.07 -1.49 20.80
C GLN A 20 -7.88 -0.52 20.94
N SER A 21 -7.32 0.11 19.89
CA SER A 21 -6.22 1.08 20.11
C SER A 21 -6.09 2.18 19.04
N ARG A 22 -7.10 3.06 18.98
CA ARG A 22 -7.07 4.23 18.08
C ARG A 22 -5.85 5.13 18.29
N SER A 23 -5.34 5.26 19.52
CA SER A 23 -4.26 6.22 19.85
C SER A 23 -2.85 5.75 19.46
N LEU A 24 -2.51 4.48 19.71
CA LEU A 24 -1.16 3.98 19.41
C LEU A 24 -0.94 3.82 17.91
N GLY A 25 -1.94 3.29 17.19
CA GLY A 25 -1.86 3.16 15.74
C GLY A 25 -1.64 4.50 15.03
N ASP A 26 -2.35 5.54 15.48
CA ASP A 26 -2.24 6.89 14.90
C ASP A 26 -0.88 7.52 15.21
N LEU A 27 -0.35 7.35 16.43
CA LEU A 27 0.99 7.83 16.81
C LEU A 27 2.10 7.15 16.00
N LEU A 28 2.03 5.82 15.87
CA LEU A 28 2.99 5.06 15.06
C LEU A 28 2.89 5.47 13.59
N CYS A 29 1.68 5.69 13.08
CA CYS A 29 1.48 6.17 11.71
C CYS A 29 2.21 7.49 11.48
N LEU A 30 2.04 8.48 12.38
CA LEU A 30 2.74 9.77 12.28
C LEU A 30 4.26 9.63 12.41
N LEU A 31 4.75 8.76 13.29
CA LEU A 31 6.18 8.53 13.49
C LEU A 31 6.84 7.89 12.26
N PHE A 32 6.17 6.92 11.64
CA PHE A 32 6.71 6.19 10.49
C PHE A 32 6.47 6.88 9.15
N GLU A 33 5.56 7.85 9.08
CA GLU A 33 5.19 8.56 7.85
C GLU A 33 6.38 9.15 7.06
N PRO A 34 7.40 9.77 7.70
CA PRO A 34 8.59 10.28 7.01
C PRO A 34 9.49 9.21 6.41
N PHE A 35 9.41 7.96 6.88
CA PHE A 35 10.27 6.86 6.45
C PHE A 35 9.70 6.10 5.24
N PHE A 36 8.43 6.29 4.90
CA PHE A 36 7.84 5.64 3.74
C PHE A 36 8.34 6.24 2.42
N SER A 37 8.52 5.37 1.43
CA SER A 37 8.82 5.82 0.07
C SER A 37 7.68 6.64 -0.53
N ASN A 38 8.02 7.54 -1.44
CA ASN A 38 7.04 8.32 -2.21
C ASN A 38 6.13 7.47 -3.11
N GLY A 39 6.54 6.23 -3.40
CA GLY A 39 5.76 5.26 -4.17
C GLY A 39 4.81 4.40 -3.33
N SER A 40 4.78 4.57 -2.01
CA SER A 40 3.87 3.85 -1.12
C SER A 40 2.57 4.62 -0.92
N TYR A 41 1.43 4.03 -1.33
CA TYR A 41 0.11 4.66 -1.30
C TYR A 41 -0.93 3.94 -0.44
N GLY A 42 -0.66 2.70 -0.02
CA GLY A 42 -1.59 1.90 0.78
C GLY A 42 -1.63 2.34 2.23
N TYR A 43 -2.82 2.43 2.82
CA TYR A 43 -3.05 2.67 4.27
C TYR A 43 -2.35 3.89 4.88
N ARG A 44 -2.10 4.92 4.08
CA ARG A 44 -1.43 6.16 4.53
C ARG A 44 -2.36 7.36 4.52
N PRO A 45 -2.29 8.24 5.53
CA PRO A 45 -3.08 9.47 5.56
C PRO A 45 -2.73 10.36 4.37
N GLY A 46 -3.75 10.89 3.69
CA GLY A 46 -3.56 11.75 2.51
C GLY A 46 -3.08 11.05 1.24
N ARG A 47 -2.95 9.71 1.25
CA ARG A 47 -2.61 8.90 0.08
C ARG A 47 -3.80 8.05 -0.36
N SER A 48 -3.91 7.83 -1.67
CA SER A 48 -5.03 7.04 -2.22
C SER A 48 -4.61 6.17 -3.40
N ALA A 49 -5.37 5.10 -3.63
CA ALA A 49 -5.20 4.23 -4.80
C ALA A 49 -5.28 5.00 -6.13
N GLN A 50 -6.11 6.04 -6.19
CA GLN A 50 -6.19 6.91 -7.37
C GLN A 50 -4.89 7.66 -7.65
N GLN A 51 -4.17 8.11 -6.61
CA GLN A 51 -2.85 8.72 -6.77
C GLN A 51 -1.83 7.71 -7.30
N ALA A 52 -1.87 6.46 -6.83
CA ALA A 52 -1.02 5.38 -7.34
C ALA A 52 -1.26 5.14 -8.83
N ILE A 53 -2.53 5.03 -9.24
CA ILE A 53 -2.91 4.84 -10.65
C ILE A 53 -2.42 6.01 -11.51
N ARG A 54 -2.58 7.27 -11.04
CA ARG A 54 -2.07 8.43 -11.77
C ARG A 54 -0.55 8.36 -11.95
N LYS A 55 0.18 7.94 -10.93
CA LYS A 55 1.64 7.78 -11.00
C LYS A 55 2.06 6.71 -12.01
N VAL A 56 1.37 5.56 -12.01
CA VAL A 56 1.59 4.50 -13.02
C VAL A 56 1.31 5.02 -14.43
N LYS A 57 0.24 5.80 -14.63
CA LYS A 57 -0.05 6.43 -15.93
C LYS A 57 1.07 7.38 -16.38
N THR A 58 1.65 8.15 -15.46
CA THR A 58 2.81 9.00 -15.77
C THR A 58 4.01 8.17 -16.24
N TYR A 59 4.31 7.05 -15.57
CA TYR A 59 5.39 6.16 -16.00
C TYR A 59 5.11 5.53 -17.37
N ALA A 60 3.88 5.08 -17.61
CA ALA A 60 3.50 4.58 -18.93
C ALA A 60 3.71 5.64 -20.03
N GLY A 61 3.38 6.90 -19.76
CA GLY A 61 3.61 8.03 -20.68
C GLY A 61 5.09 8.37 -20.91
N GLN A 62 6.00 7.93 -20.03
CA GLN A 62 7.45 8.10 -20.18
C GLN A 62 8.12 6.96 -20.96
N GLY A 63 7.35 5.99 -21.45
CA GLY A 63 7.86 4.85 -22.22
C GLY A 63 8.09 3.57 -21.39
N TYR A 64 7.75 3.56 -20.11
CA TYR A 64 7.77 2.33 -19.29
C TYR A 64 6.55 1.45 -19.64
N GLY A 65 6.69 0.64 -20.70
CA GLY A 65 5.61 -0.19 -21.24
C GLY A 65 5.39 -1.53 -20.54
N HIS A 66 6.27 -1.92 -19.61
CA HIS A 66 6.20 -3.19 -18.90
C HIS A 66 5.97 -2.96 -17.41
N ALA A 67 5.12 -3.80 -16.82
CA ALA A 67 4.83 -3.81 -15.38
C ALA A 67 5.18 -5.19 -14.81
N VAL A 68 5.77 -5.19 -13.61
CA VAL A 68 6.00 -6.39 -12.82
C VAL A 68 5.05 -6.34 -11.63
N GLU A 69 4.17 -7.33 -11.52
CA GLU A 69 3.25 -7.49 -10.40
C GLU A 69 3.87 -8.47 -9.40
N ILE A 70 3.99 -8.03 -8.15
CA ILE A 70 4.47 -8.85 -7.04
C ILE A 70 3.40 -8.80 -5.97
N ASP A 71 2.87 -9.97 -5.61
CA ASP A 71 1.90 -10.11 -4.53
C ASP A 71 2.47 -11.04 -3.45
N LEU A 72 2.30 -10.65 -2.19
CA LEU A 72 2.76 -11.41 -1.04
C LEU A 72 1.56 -12.14 -0.43
N SER A 73 1.39 -13.41 -0.79
CA SER A 73 0.34 -14.25 -0.20
C SER A 73 0.58 -14.44 1.30
N LYS A 74 -0.47 -14.29 2.12
CA LYS A 74 -0.43 -14.52 3.57
C LYS A 74 0.66 -13.72 4.30
N TYR A 75 0.97 -12.52 3.80
CA TYR A 75 2.00 -11.64 4.36
C TYR A 75 1.97 -11.59 5.90
N PHE A 76 0.81 -11.28 6.48
CA PHE A 76 0.63 -11.13 7.93
C PHE A 76 0.81 -12.44 8.72
N ASP A 77 0.53 -13.60 8.13
CA ASP A 77 0.67 -14.90 8.80
C ASP A 77 2.14 -15.37 8.81
N THR A 78 2.94 -14.91 7.85
CA THR A 78 4.34 -15.31 7.66
C THR A 78 5.35 -14.35 8.30
N LEU A 79 4.88 -13.27 8.93
CA LEU A 79 5.76 -12.32 9.62
C LEU A 79 6.45 -13.02 10.79
N ASN A 80 7.78 -13.07 10.74
CA ASN A 80 8.57 -13.66 11.81
C ASN A 80 8.50 -12.75 13.05
N GLN A 81 7.82 -13.25 14.09
CA GLN A 81 7.60 -12.53 15.35
C GLN A 81 8.84 -12.48 16.25
N SER A 82 9.92 -13.18 15.90
CA SER A 82 11.17 -13.22 16.67
C SER A 82 12.12 -12.05 16.36
N PHE A 83 11.82 -11.24 15.35
CA PHE A 83 12.66 -10.11 14.91
C PHE A 83 12.32 -8.78 15.61
N PHE A 84 11.34 -8.77 16.53
CA PHE A 84 10.95 -7.60 17.32
C PHE A 84 11.26 -7.82 18.80
#